data_AF-A0A7C5HKS6-F1
#
_entry.id   AF-A0A7C5HKS6-F1
#
_cell.length_a   1.000
_cell.length_b   1.000
_cell.length_c   1.000
_cell.angle_alpha   90.00
_cell.angle_beta   90.00
_cell.angle_gamma   90.00
#
_symmetry.space_group_name_H-M   'P 1'
#
loop_
_entity.id
_entity.type
_entity.pdbx_description
1 polymer ?
#
loop_
_entity_poly.entity_id
_entity_poly.type
_entity_poly.pdbx_seq_one_letter_code
_entity_poly.pdbx_strand_id
1 'polypeptide(L)'
;MNNKLLIVQNISHEGPGILGDLLKEHEIRFELCDLSKGEAVPDPARFSGMVVLGGPQSANDPTPQITGELTLIGKALDAGVPYLGICLGLQLLVKARGGSVVKCPQQEIGFREPNGEPFMLELTGK
;
A
#
# COMPACT_ATOMS: atom_id res chain seq x y z
N MET A 1 20.32 -0.07 -14.98
CA MET A 1 19.23 0.48 -14.15
C MET A 1 18.58 -0.69 -13.43
N ASN A 2 18.21 -0.55 -12.16
CA ASN A 2 17.69 -1.68 -11.39
C ASN A 2 16.21 -1.88 -11.72
N ASN A 3 15.85 -2.84 -12.58
CA ASN A 3 14.48 -3.05 -13.06
C ASN A 3 13.63 -3.87 -12.08
N LYS A 4 13.64 -3.52 -10.79
CA LYS A 4 12.93 -4.28 -9.75
C LYS A 4 12.12 -3.33 -8.87
N LEU A 5 10.83 -3.63 -8.69
CA LEU A 5 9.97 -2.93 -7.74
C LEU A 5 10.09 -3.53 -6.34
N LEU A 6 9.92 -2.70 -5.31
CA LEU A 6 9.64 -3.14 -3.95
C LEU A 6 8.13 -3.07 -3.70
N ILE A 7 7.53 -4.17 -3.26
CA ILE A 7 6.14 -4.21 -2.79
C ILE A 7 6.18 -4.46 -1.29
N VAL A 8 5.64 -3.52 -0.52
CA VAL A 8 5.53 -3.60 0.94
C VAL A 8 4.10 -3.99 1.31
N GLN A 9 3.97 -5.06 2.08
CA GLN A 9 2.72 -5.63 2.51
C GLN A 9 2.59 -5.53 4.03
N ASN A 10 1.41 -5.09 4.49
CA ASN A 10 1.15 -4.84 5.91
C ASN A 10 0.42 -5.98 6.63
N ILE A 11 -0.09 -6.95 5.88
CA ILE A 11 -0.82 -8.12 6.39
C ILE A 11 -0.60 -9.33 5.48
N SER A 12 -0.13 -10.47 6.00
CA SER A 12 0.25 -11.64 5.21
C SER A 12 -0.86 -12.25 4.32
N HIS A 13 -2.14 -12.03 4.63
CA HIS A 13 -3.24 -12.64 3.88
C HIS A 13 -3.69 -11.85 2.65
N GLU A 14 -3.21 -10.62 2.46
CA GLU A 14 -3.50 -9.78 1.28
C GLU A 14 -2.23 -9.57 0.46
N GLY A 15 -2.01 -10.44 -0.52
CA GLY A 15 -0.94 -10.27 -1.51
C GLY A 15 -1.19 -9.10 -2.47
N PRO A 16 -0.30 -8.87 -3.44
CA PRO A 16 -0.43 -7.77 -4.41
C PRO A 16 -1.64 -7.89 -5.37
N GLY A 17 -2.40 -8.99 -5.33
CA GLY A 17 -3.58 -9.20 -6.18
C GLY A 17 -3.27 -9.02 -7.66
N ILE A 18 -4.14 -8.31 -8.38
CA ILE A 18 -4.02 -8.03 -9.82
C ILE A 18 -2.68 -7.36 -10.17
N LEU A 19 -2.14 -6.51 -9.28
CA LEU A 19 -0.83 -5.90 -9.51
C LEU A 19 0.26 -6.97 -9.66
N GLY A 20 0.24 -8.00 -8.81
CA GLY A 20 1.24 -9.07 -8.87
C GLY A 20 1.18 -9.85 -10.18
N ASP A 21 -0.02 -10.04 -10.75
CA ASP A 21 -0.21 -10.76 -12.01
C ASP A 21 0.17 -9.89 -13.21
N LEU A 22 -0.22 -8.61 -13.23
CA LEU A 22 0.22 -7.64 -14.24
C LEU A 22 1.74 -7.51 -14.30
N LEU A 23 2.41 -7.45 -13.14
CA LEU A 23 3.87 -7.36 -13.10
C LEU A 23 4.53 -8.61 -13.71
N LYS A 24 3.96 -9.80 -13.49
CA LYS A 24 4.46 -11.03 -14.13
C LYS A 24 4.19 -11.02 -15.64
N GLU A 25 2.99 -10.63 -16.07
CA GLU A 25 2.60 -10.55 -17.48
C GLU A 25 3.52 -9.62 -18.28
N HIS A 26 3.94 -8.51 -17.68
CA HIS A 26 4.85 -7.55 -18.28
C HIS A 26 6.34 -7.82 -17.98
N GLU A 27 6.68 -8.96 -17.40
CA GLU A 27 8.06 -9.36 -17.04
C GLU A 27 8.78 -8.34 -16.13
N ILE A 28 8.03 -7.60 -15.32
CA ILE A 28 8.54 -6.65 -14.34
C ILE A 28 8.86 -7.39 -13.05
N ARG A 29 10.14 -7.41 -12.68
CA ARG A 29 10.58 -8.06 -11.45
C ARG A 29 10.13 -7.26 -10.23
N PHE A 30 9.75 -7.95 -9.16
CA PHE A 30 9.46 -7.31 -7.88
C PHE A 30 9.99 -8.13 -6.71
N GLU A 31 10.18 -7.46 -5.58
CA GLU A 31 10.43 -8.06 -4.26
C GLU A 31 9.23 -7.78 -3.39
N LEU A 32 8.73 -8.80 -2.70
CA LEU A 32 7.69 -8.64 -1.69
C LEU A 32 8.35 -8.62 -0.32
N CYS A 33 8.08 -7.58 0.47
CA CYS A 33 8.48 -7.46 1.86
C CYS A 33 7.22 -7.43 2.73
N ASP A 34 7.08 -8.44 3.59
CA ASP A 34 5.94 -8.59 4.49
C ASP A 34 6.29 -8.09 5.90
N LEU A 35 5.84 -6.88 6.21
CA LEU A 35 6.10 -6.24 7.51
C LEU A 35 5.42 -6.97 8.67
N SER A 36 4.32 -7.68 8.42
CA SER A 36 3.62 -8.43 9.46
C SER A 36 4.40 -9.65 9.94
N LYS A 37 5.41 -10.09 9.18
CA LYS A 37 6.35 -11.16 9.56
C LYS A 37 7.62 -10.64 10.23
N GLY A 38 7.77 -9.32 10.41
CA GLY A 38 8.97 -8.71 10.96
C GLY A 38 10.19 -8.84 10.03
N GLU A 39 9.97 -8.94 8.72
CA GLU A 39 11.06 -9.00 7.74
C GLU A 39 11.92 -7.73 7.76
N ALA A 40 13.23 -7.91 7.59
CA ALA A 40 14.13 -6.78 7.43
C ALA A 40 13.84 -6.09 6.10
N VAL A 41 13.44 -4.82 6.16
CA VAL A 41 13.09 -4.09 4.95
C VAL A 41 14.36 -3.73 4.17
N PRO A 42 14.44 -4.09 2.88
CA PRO A 42 15.57 -3.70 2.05
C PRO A 42 15.61 -2.19 1.85
N ASP A 43 16.80 -1.65 1.60
CA ASP A 43 16.96 -0.23 1.28
C ASP A 43 16.15 0.14 0.02
N PRO A 44 15.14 1.03 0.13
CA PRO A 44 14.25 1.35 -0.99
C PRO A 44 14.99 2.03 -2.14
N ALA A 45 16.13 2.70 -1.89
CA ALA A 45 16.94 3.36 -2.92
C ALA A 45 17.50 2.38 -3.96
N ARG A 46 17.47 1.08 -3.67
CA ARG A 46 17.89 0.02 -4.59
C ARG A 46 16.82 -0.30 -5.63
N PHE A 47 15.58 0.14 -5.51
CA PHE A 47 14.48 -0.27 -6.38
C PHE A 47 14.13 0.80 -7.42
N SER A 48 13.56 0.39 -8.56
CA SER A 48 13.03 1.33 -9.58
C SER A 48 11.71 1.96 -9.19
N GLY A 49 11.08 1.47 -8.13
CA GLY A 49 9.81 1.97 -7.62
C GLY A 49 9.39 1.19 -6.38
N MET A 50 8.51 1.80 -5.60
CA MET A 50 7.98 1.26 -4.35
C MET A 50 6.45 1.29 -4.39
N VAL A 51 5.83 0.16 -4.06
CA VAL A 51 4.39 0.04 -3.87
C VAL A 51 4.14 -0.32 -2.42
N VAL A 52 3.27 0.42 -1.74
CA VAL A 52 2.84 0.10 -0.36
C VAL A 52 1.36 -0.22 -0.36
N LEU A 53 1.04 -1.42 0.08
CA LEU A 53 -0.33 -1.95 0.09
C LEU A 53 -1.13 -1.44 1.29
N GLY A 54 -2.42 -1.80 1.28
CA GLY A 54 -3.33 -1.54 2.39
C GLY A 54 -2.97 -2.35 3.64
N GLY A 55 -3.64 -2.03 4.74
CA GLY A 55 -3.57 -2.75 6.00
C GLY A 55 -4.67 -2.29 6.94
N PRO A 56 -4.99 -3.07 7.99
CA PRO A 56 -6.02 -2.73 8.97
C PRO A 56 -5.61 -1.57 9.90
N GLN A 57 -4.32 -1.20 9.92
CA GLN A 57 -3.79 -0.12 10.73
C GLN A 57 -4.26 1.25 10.20
N SER A 58 -4.19 2.25 11.06
CA SER A 58 -4.34 3.66 10.70
C SER A 58 -2.96 4.31 10.59
N ALA A 59 -2.77 5.18 9.60
CA ALA A 59 -1.54 5.98 9.50
C ALA A 59 -1.34 6.98 10.66
N ASN A 60 -2.34 7.11 11.55
CA ASN A 60 -2.24 7.89 12.78
C ASN A 60 -1.85 7.05 14.01
N ASP A 61 -1.71 5.73 13.88
CA ASP A 61 -1.44 4.88 15.04
C ASP A 61 -0.01 5.13 15.55
N PRO A 62 0.18 5.36 16.86
CA PRO A 62 1.49 5.63 17.45
C PRO A 62 2.26 4.33 17.70
N THR A 63 2.36 3.46 16.69
CA THR A 63 3.00 2.15 16.80
C THR A 63 4.40 2.14 16.19
N PRO A 64 5.30 1.27 16.67
CA PRO A 64 6.62 1.08 16.06
C PRO A 64 6.55 0.68 14.59
N GLN A 65 5.53 -0.09 14.20
CA GLN A 65 5.29 -0.49 12.82
C GLN A 65 5.07 0.73 11.93
N ILE A 66 4.06 1.56 12.25
CA ILE A 66 3.74 2.77 11.47
C ILE A 66 4.92 3.76 11.46
N THR A 67 5.61 3.91 12.59
CA THR A 67 6.81 4.77 12.65
C THR A 67 7.93 4.26 11.74
N GLY A 68 8.14 2.94 11.70
CA GLY A 68 9.11 2.30 10.82
C GLY A 68 8.73 2.47 9.34
N GLU A 69 7.46 2.27 9.00
CA GLU A 69 6.93 2.48 7.65
C GLU A 69 7.09 3.94 7.19
N LEU A 70 6.74 4.92 8.02
CA LEU A 70 6.94 6.34 7.70
C LEU A 70 8.41 6.66 7.45
N THR A 71 9.32 6.07 8.24
CA THR A 71 10.77 6.23 8.06
C THR A 71 11.25 5.63 6.74
N LEU A 72 10.79 4.42 6.42
CA LEU A 72 11.11 3.74 5.16
C LEU A 72 10.61 4.52 3.95
N ILE A 73 9.36 4.96 3.99
CA ILE A 73 8.71 5.72 2.92
C ILE A 73 9.42 7.06 2.75
N GLY A 74 9.76 7.75 3.84
CA GLY A 74 10.57 8.97 3.80
C GLY A 74 11.89 8.76 3.04
N LYS A 75 12.64 7.70 3.38
CA LYS A 75 13.89 7.35 2.67
C LYS A 75 13.67 7.11 1.17
N ALA A 76 12.63 6.37 0.81
CA ALA A 76 12.31 6.10 -0.60
C ALA A 76 12.04 7.40 -1.38
N LEU A 77 11.21 8.27 -0.80
CA LEU A 77 10.82 9.53 -1.42
C LEU A 77 12.00 10.51 -1.50
N ASP A 78 12.87 10.54 -0.49
CA ASP A 78 14.08 11.39 -0.49
C ASP A 78 15.13 10.90 -1.49
N ALA A 79 15.18 9.58 -1.75
CA ALA A 79 15.99 8.98 -2.81
C ALA A 79 15.38 9.16 -4.22
N GLY A 80 14.22 9.81 -4.35
CA GLY A 80 13.54 10.01 -5.63
C GLY A 80 12.94 8.74 -6.23
N VAL A 81 12.71 7.71 -5.42
CA VAL A 81 12.09 6.45 -5.85
C VAL A 81 10.59 6.70 -6.15
N PRO A 82 10.10 6.38 -7.36
CA PRO A 82 8.67 6.46 -7.67
C PRO A 82 7.83 5.63 -6.69
N TYR A 83 6.72 6.21 -6.22
CA TYR A 83 5.91 5.61 -5.15
C TYR A 83 4.44 5.48 -5.56
N LEU A 84 3.84 4.32 -5.27
CA LEU A 84 2.40 4.08 -5.33
C LEU A 84 1.90 3.59 -3.97
N GLY A 85 0.95 4.30 -3.37
CA GLY A 85 0.30 3.90 -2.13
C GLY A 85 -1.14 3.47 -2.37
N ILE A 86 -1.57 2.35 -1.80
CA ILE A 86 -2.95 1.84 -1.86
C ILE A 86 -3.54 1.84 -0.46
N CYS A 87 -4.71 2.47 -0.29
CA CYS A 87 -5.40 2.55 1.00
C CYS A 87 -4.47 3.12 2.11
N LEU A 88 -4.04 2.30 3.08
CA LEU A 88 -3.07 2.68 4.11
C LEU A 88 -1.77 3.21 3.50
N GLY A 89 -1.24 2.59 2.44
CA GLY A 89 -0.02 3.06 1.78
C GLY A 89 -0.12 4.48 1.23
N LEU A 90 -1.30 4.92 0.79
CA LEU A 90 -1.53 6.31 0.38
C LEU A 90 -1.55 7.26 1.59
N GLN A 91 -2.20 6.84 2.68
CA GLN A 91 -2.24 7.62 3.92
C GLN A 91 -0.84 7.83 4.49
N LEU A 92 0.00 6.80 4.46
CA LEU A 92 1.38 6.86 4.91
C LEU A 92 2.23 7.78 4.04
N LEU A 93 2.03 7.80 2.71
CA LEU A 93 2.68 8.77 1.80
C LEU A 93 2.37 10.21 2.22
N VAL A 94 1.08 10.50 2.44
CA VAL A 94 0.62 11.84 2.87
C VAL A 94 1.30 12.23 4.18
N LYS A 95 1.31 11.33 5.18
CA LYS A 95 1.96 11.55 6.47
C LYS A 95 3.47 11.75 6.37
N ALA A 96 4.16 10.93 5.57
CA ALA A 96 5.61 11.01 5.38
C ALA A 96 6.05 12.35 4.76
N ARG A 97 5.15 13.03 4.03
CA ARG A 97 5.39 14.38 3.48
C ARG A 97 4.73 15.51 4.28
N GLY A 98 4.39 15.26 5.55
CA GLY A 98 3.89 16.28 6.48
C GLY A 98 2.41 16.62 6.30
N GLY A 99 1.68 15.88 5.48
CA GLY A 99 0.24 16.02 5.31
C GLY A 99 -0.56 15.39 6.46
N SER A 100 -1.85 15.69 6.47
CA SER A 100 -2.81 15.20 7.48
C SER A 100 -3.70 14.10 6.90
N VAL A 101 -3.91 13.04 7.68
CA VAL A 101 -4.86 11.96 7.39
C VAL A 101 -5.98 12.04 8.40
N VAL A 102 -7.19 12.29 7.93
CA VAL A 102 -8.39 12.46 8.76
C VAL A 102 -9.40 11.36 8.49
N LYS A 103 -10.26 11.09 9.48
CA LYS A 103 -11.34 10.12 9.34
C LYS A 103 -12.32 10.59 8.26
N CYS A 104 -12.62 9.74 7.28
CA CYS A 104 -13.68 10.01 6.33
C CYS A 104 -15.03 9.99 7.05
N PRO A 105 -15.90 11.01 6.90
CA PRO A 105 -17.23 11.02 7.53
C PRO A 105 -18.12 9.86 7.07
N GLN A 106 -17.94 9.43 5.82
CA GLN A 106 -18.66 8.29 5.23
C GLN A 106 -17.67 7.16 4.96
N GLN A 107 -17.94 6.00 5.54
CA GLN A 107 -17.15 4.81 5.26
C GLN A 107 -17.53 4.25 3.88
N GLU A 108 -16.52 3.87 3.10
CA GLU A 108 -16.70 3.28 1.77
C GLU A 108 -16.25 1.81 1.82
N ILE A 109 -17.22 0.90 1.77
CA ILE A 109 -16.99 -0.55 1.72
C ILE A 109 -17.84 -1.11 0.59
N GLY A 110 -17.25 -1.95 -0.25
CA GLY A 110 -17.93 -2.57 -1.38
C GLY A 110 -17.79 -1.76 -2.66
N PHE A 111 -18.75 -1.94 -3.56
CA PHE A 111 -18.75 -1.31 -4.88
C PHE A 111 -19.71 -0.12 -4.91
N ARG A 112 -19.44 0.84 -5.79
CA ARG A 112 -20.38 1.91 -6.13
C ARG A 112 -20.75 1.80 -7.61
N GLU A 113 -21.98 2.17 -7.92
CA GLU A 113 -22.46 2.35 -9.29
C GLU A 113 -21.78 3.57 -9.93
N PRO A 114 -21.80 3.72 -11.27
CA PRO A 114 -21.26 4.89 -11.96
C PRO A 114 -21.85 6.23 -11.52
N ASN A 115 -23.06 6.22 -10.95
CA ASN A 115 -23.73 7.40 -10.39
C ASN A 115 -23.27 7.73 -8.96
N GLY A 116 -22.35 6.95 -8.37
CA GLY A 116 -21.82 7.13 -7.03
C GLY A 116 -22.62 6.44 -5.92
N GLU A 117 -23.78 5.86 -6.22
CA GLU A 117 -24.59 5.16 -5.23
C GLU A 117 -23.97 3.81 -4.84
N PRO A 118 -24.17 3.31 -3.61
CA PRO A 118 -23.74 1.97 -3.22
C PRO A 118 -24.32 0.92 -4.17
N PHE A 119 -23.46 0.06 -4.71
CA PHE A 119 -23.88 -1.09 -5.49
C PHE A 119 -24.52 -2.12 -4.56
N MET A 120 -25.81 -2.38 -4.75
CA MET A 120 -26.59 -3.29 -3.92
C MET A 120 -26.75 -4.63 -4.63
N LEU A 121 -26.27 -5.70 -4.00
CA LEU A 121 -26.52 -7.07 -4.45
C LEU A 121 -27.64 -7.69 -3.62
N GLU A 122 -28.74 -8.07 -4.27
CA GLU A 122 -29.69 -9.01 -3.67
C GLU A 122 -29.13 -10.43 -3.82
N LEU A 123 -28.72 -11.02 -2.69
CA LEU A 123 -28.28 -12.41 -2.68
C LEU A 123 -29.50 -13.32 -2.85
N THR A 124 -29.66 -13.92 -4.03
CA THR A 124 -30.72 -14.90 -4.29
C THR A 124 -30.39 -16.25 -3.66
N GLY A 125 -30.55 -16.37 -2.34
CA GLY A 125 -30.65 -17.64 -1.60
C GLY A 125 -29.39 -18.51 -1.51
N LYS A 126 -29.29 -19.26 -0.39
CA LYS A 126 -28.27 -20.28 -0.11
C LYS A 126 -28.50 -21.56 -0.89
#